data_AF-A0AAW9U3G4-F1
#
_entry.id   AF-A0AAW9U3G4-F1
#
_cell.length_a   1.000
_cell.length_b   1.000
_cell.length_c   1.000
_cell.angle_alpha   90.00
_cell.angle_beta   90.00
_cell.angle_gamma   90.00
#
_symmetry.space_group_name_H-M   'P 1'
#
loop_
_entity.id
_entity.type
_entity.pdbx_description
1 polymer ?
#
loop_
_entity_poly.entity_id
_entity_poly.type
_entity_poly.pdbx_seq_one_letter_code
_entity_poly.pdbx_strand_id
1 'polypeptide(L)'
;MFSRLSLAAGAVAGDIFVFIGMQTVNALWIIPGAREEGRKLERAELDSATNKAIGELRDEADRARSNRRLCIERGRLYVNATGQCVERPAQPGG
;
A
#
# COMPACT_ATOMS: atom_id res chain seq x y z
N MET A 1 45.08 16.50 44.48
CA MET A 1 43.61 16.38 44.30
C MET A 1 43.14 17.00 42.98
N PHE A 2 43.63 18.18 42.60
CA PHE A 2 43.30 18.88 41.34
C PHE A 2 43.48 18.07 40.04
N SER A 3 44.49 17.20 39.93
CA SER A 3 44.70 16.38 38.72
C SER A 3 43.57 15.39 38.44
N ARG A 4 42.89 14.86 39.46
CA ARG A 4 41.77 13.91 39.27
C ARG A 4 40.49 14.63 38.84
N LEU A 5 40.26 15.84 39.35
CA LEU A 5 39.12 16.68 38.97
C LEU A 5 39.24 17.18 37.52
N SER A 6 40.44 17.57 37.09
CA SER A 6 40.70 17.97 35.70
C SER A 6 40.51 16.79 34.74
N LEU A 7 40.96 15.59 35.11
CA LEU A 7 40.77 14.38 34.31
C LEU A 7 39.29 14.00 34.19
N ALA A 8 38.55 14.06 35.31
CA ALA A 8 37.11 13.80 35.31
C ALA A 8 36.33 14.85 34.47
N ALA A 9 36.69 16.13 34.58
CA ALA A 9 36.08 17.18 33.78
C ALA A 9 36.35 17.00 32.27
N GLY A 10 37.57 16.59 31.91
CA GLY A 10 37.93 16.28 30.52
C GLY A 10 37.16 15.09 29.96
N ALA A 11 36.99 14.03 30.76
CA ALA A 11 36.20 12.86 30.37
C ALA A 11 34.73 13.23 30.14
N VAL A 12 34.10 13.95 31.08
CA VAL A 12 32.70 14.38 30.95
C VAL A 12 32.50 15.29 29.74
N ALA A 13 33.40 16.25 29.51
CA ALA A 13 33.32 17.13 28.35
C ALA A 13 33.48 16.36 27.03
N GLY A 14 34.42 15.39 26.98
CA GLY A 14 34.61 14.52 25.83
C GLY A 14 33.39 13.67 25.51
N ASP A 15 32.79 13.04 26.52
CA ASP A 15 31.59 12.22 26.36
C ASP A 15 30.41 13.03 25.83
N ILE A 16 30.21 14.24 26.36
CA ILE A 16 29.16 15.16 25.87
C ILE A 16 29.41 15.51 24.40
N PHE A 17 30.66 15.78 24.03
CA PHE A 17 31.01 16.14 22.66
C PHE A 17 30.75 15.01 21.67
N VAL A 18 31.16 13.79 22.02
CA VAL A 18 30.92 12.58 21.22
C VAL A 18 29.43 12.29 21.12
N PHE A 19 28.69 12.40 22.22
CA PHE A 19 27.25 12.19 22.26
C PHE A 19 26.51 13.17 21.34
N ILE A 20 26.85 14.46 21.41
CA ILE A 20 26.27 15.48 20.54
C ILE A 20 26.61 15.18 19.09
N GLY A 21 27.88 14.89 18.78
CA GLY A 21 28.33 14.57 17.41
C GLY A 21 27.60 13.38 16.80
N MET A 22 27.43 12.29 17.54
CA MET A 22 26.67 11.12 17.08
C MET A 22 25.19 11.43 16.90
N GLN A 23 24.59 12.24 17.78
CA GLN A 23 23.21 12.68 17.60
C GLN A 23 23.04 13.54 16.34
N THR A 24 23.94 14.47 16.04
CA THR A 24 23.88 15.26 14.80
C THR A 24 24.05 14.40 13.57
N VAL A 25 24.98 13.43 13.57
CA VAL A 25 25.14 12.49 12.45
C VAL A 25 23.88 11.65 12.24
N ASN A 26 23.32 11.11 13.33
CA ASN A 26 22.08 10.35 13.25
C ASN A 26 20.92 11.21 12.72
N ALA A 27 20.75 12.42 13.24
CA ALA A 27 19.64 13.29 12.90
C ALA A 27 19.73 13.88 11.49
N LEU A 28 20.93 14.19 11.00
CA LEU A 28 21.13 14.87 9.72
C LEU A 28 21.38 13.91 8.55
N TRP A 29 21.97 12.74 8.78
CA TRP A 29 22.29 11.79 7.71
C TRP A 29 21.51 10.48 7.79
N ILE A 30 21.40 9.85 8.96
CA ILE A 30 20.86 8.48 9.06
C ILE A 30 19.32 8.46 9.06
N ILE A 31 18.70 9.24 9.95
CA ILE A 31 17.24 9.31 10.10
C ILE A 31 16.53 9.77 8.82
N PRO A 32 16.99 10.82 8.10
CA PRO A 32 16.30 11.24 6.87
C PRO A 32 16.36 10.16 5.78
N GLY A 33 17.50 9.49 5.58
CA GLY A 33 17.61 8.39 4.61
C GLY A 33 16.68 7.23 4.95
N ALA A 34 16.64 6.79 6.21
CA ALA A 34 15.75 5.74 6.67
C ALA A 34 14.26 6.11 6.52
N ARG A 35 13.90 7.39 6.71
CA ARG A 35 12.52 7.86 6.57
C ARG A 35 12.06 7.89 5.11
N GLU A 36 12.96 8.18 4.18
CA GLU A 36 12.66 8.12 2.74
C GLU A 36 12.46 6.67 2.28
N GLU A 37 13.29 5.74 2.76
CA GLU A 37 13.14 4.31 2.47
C GLU A 37 11.85 3.73 3.09
N GLY A 38 11.54 4.10 4.34
CA GLY A 38 10.30 3.72 5.00
C GLY A 38 9.04 4.22 4.27
N ARG A 39 9.02 5.49 3.81
CA ARG A 39 7.89 6.00 3.02
C ARG A 39 7.75 5.34 1.65
N LYS A 40 8.85 4.89 1.04
CA LYS A 40 8.79 4.15 -0.23
C LYS A 40 8.15 2.77 -0.01
N LEU A 41 8.48 2.10 1.10
CA LEU A 41 7.88 0.83 1.48
C LEU A 41 6.39 0.97 1.81
N GLU A 42 6.01 1.98 2.60
CA GLU A 42 4.59 2.24 2.91
C GLU A 42 3.77 2.52 1.64
N ARG A 43 4.30 3.32 0.70
CA ARG A 43 3.64 3.58 -0.59
C ARG A 43 3.55 2.32 -1.44
N ALA A 44 4.60 1.51 -1.48
CA ALA A 44 4.58 0.25 -2.23
C ALA A 44 3.55 -0.74 -1.66
N GLU A 45 3.38 -0.78 -0.34
CA GLU A 45 2.38 -1.63 0.31
C GLU A 45 0.96 -1.14 0.00
N LEU A 46 0.70 0.17 0.10
CA LEU A 46 -0.58 0.80 -0.28
C LEU A 46 -0.92 0.60 -1.75
N ASP A 47 0.05 0.75 -2.65
CA ASP A 47 -0.13 0.51 -4.09
C ASP A 47 -0.39 -0.97 -4.37
N SER A 48 0.26 -1.89 -3.66
CA SER A 48 0.03 -3.33 -3.81
C SER A 48 -1.39 -3.73 -3.39
N ALA A 49 -1.87 -3.21 -2.26
CA ALA A 49 -3.22 -3.47 -1.76
C ALA A 49 -4.28 -2.88 -2.70
N THR A 50 -4.05 -1.67 -3.20
CA THR A 50 -4.94 -1.01 -4.17
C THR A 50 -4.98 -1.77 -5.49
N ASN A 51 -3.84 -2.17 -6.04
CA ASN A 51 -3.78 -2.93 -7.27
C ASN A 51 -4.45 -4.30 -7.15
N LYS A 52 -4.33 -4.96 -5.99
CA LYS A 52 -5.04 -6.21 -5.72
C LYS A 52 -6.56 -6.02 -5.72
N ALA A 53 -7.07 -5.00 -5.03
CA ALA A 53 -8.49 -4.68 -5.02
C ALA A 53 -9.01 -4.32 -6.42
N ILE A 54 -8.24 -3.55 -7.21
CA ILE A 54 -8.58 -3.24 -8.61
C ILE A 54 -8.59 -4.52 -9.45
N GLY A 55 -7.64 -5.44 -9.25
CA GLY A 55 -7.60 -6.73 -9.93
C GLY A 55 -8.86 -7.57 -9.67
N GLU A 56 -9.24 -7.71 -8.39
CA GLU A 56 -10.44 -8.45 -7.99
C GLU A 56 -11.72 -7.85 -8.61
N LEU A 57 -11.86 -6.52 -8.59
CA LEU A 57 -12.99 -5.83 -9.23
C LEU A 57 -12.99 -6.02 -10.75
N ARG A 58 -11.83 -6.03 -11.40
CA ARG A 58 -11.71 -6.25 -12.85
C ARG A 58 -12.08 -7.68 -13.21
N ASP A 59 -11.63 -8.67 -12.45
CA ASP A 59 -11.94 -10.08 -12.68
C ASP A 59 -13.45 -10.34 -12.53
N GLU A 60 -14.09 -9.76 -11.52
CA GLU A 60 -15.56 -9.84 -11.37
C GLU A 60 -16.30 -9.17 -12.53
N ALA A 61 -15.85 -7.98 -12.96
CA ALA A 61 -16.43 -7.28 -14.09
C ALA A 61 -16.27 -8.06 -15.40
N ASP A 62 -15.10 -8.66 -15.64
CA ASP A 62 -14.83 -9.45 -16.83
C ASP A 62 -15.62 -10.77 -16.82
N ARG A 63 -15.81 -11.39 -15.64
CA ARG A 63 -16.73 -12.53 -15.46
C ARG A 63 -18.19 -12.13 -15.75
N ALA A 64 -18.64 -10.95 -15.31
CA ALA A 64 -19.99 -10.47 -15.62
C ALA A 64 -20.18 -10.20 -17.12
N ARG A 65 -19.18 -9.61 -17.79
CA ARG A 65 -19.20 -9.38 -19.24
C ARG A 65 -19.24 -10.69 -20.04
N SER A 66 -18.45 -11.69 -19.63
CA SER A 66 -18.42 -13.00 -20.30
C SER A 66 -19.74 -13.75 -20.11
N ASN A 67 -20.29 -13.77 -18.89
CA ASN A 67 -21.61 -14.34 -18.61
C ASN A 67 -22.73 -13.67 -19.42
N ARG A 68 -22.67 -12.34 -19.56
CA ARG A 68 -23.63 -11.60 -20.41
C ARG A 68 -23.54 -12.03 -21.87
N ARG A 69 -22.33 -12.16 -22.44
CA ARG A 69 -22.14 -12.64 -23.83
C ARG A 69 -22.72 -14.04 -24.01
N LEU A 70 -22.36 -14.98 -23.15
CA LEU A 70 -22.85 -16.36 -23.20
C LEU A 70 -24.38 -16.43 -23.06
N CYS A 71 -24.98 -15.55 -22.26
CA CYS A 71 -26.42 -15.49 -22.11
C CYS A 71 -27.13 -15.07 -23.40
N ILE A 72 -26.61 -14.05 -24.07
CA ILE A 72 -27.14 -13.53 -25.33
C ILE A 72 -26.94 -14.56 -26.45
N GLU A 73 -25.78 -15.22 -26.53
CA GLU A 73 -25.51 -16.29 -27.50
C GLU A 73 -26.48 -17.48 -27.36
N ARG A 74 -26.93 -17.77 -26.13
CA ARG A 74 -27.96 -18.78 -25.86
C ARG A 74 -29.40 -18.29 -26.11
N GLY A 75 -29.58 -17.10 -26.68
CA GLY A 75 -30.89 -16.52 -27.00
C GLY A 75 -31.69 -16.05 -25.77
N ARG A 76 -31.07 -16.03 -24.58
CA ARG A 76 -31.71 -15.67 -23.32
C ARG A 76 -31.51 -14.19 -22.97
N LEU A 77 -32.27 -13.70 -22.00
CA LEU A 77 -32.20 -12.32 -21.53
C LEU A 77 -31.28 -12.21 -20.30
N TYR A 78 -30.31 -11.31 -20.35
CA TYR A 78 -29.39 -11.08 -19.23
C TYR A 78 -29.88 -9.93 -18.35
N VAL A 79 -30.04 -10.19 -17.05
CA VAL A 79 -30.46 -9.19 -16.05
C VAL A 79 -29.24 -8.65 -15.33
N ASN A 80 -28.81 -7.43 -15.64
CA ASN A 80 -27.60 -6.82 -15.07
C ASN A 80 -27.64 -6.67 -13.54
N ALA A 81 -28.84 -6.47 -12.96
CA ALA A 81 -29.01 -6.27 -11.53
C ALA A 81 -28.76 -7.54 -10.70
N THR A 82 -29.05 -8.71 -11.25
CA THR A 82 -28.92 -10.01 -10.55
C THR A 82 -27.83 -10.89 -11.15
N GLY A 83 -27.25 -10.51 -12.30
CA GLY A 83 -26.31 -11.33 -13.05
C GLY A 83 -26.92 -12.60 -13.64
N GLN A 84 -28.26 -12.73 -13.62
CA GLN A 84 -28.95 -13.93 -14.04
C GLN A 84 -29.30 -13.91 -15.53
N CYS A 85 -29.28 -15.10 -16.11
CA CYS A 85 -29.66 -15.36 -17.49
C CYS A 85 -31.02 -16.05 -17.50
N VAL A 86 -32.08 -15.31 -17.81
CA VAL A 86 -33.46 -15.79 -17.78
C VAL A 86 -33.96 -16.09 -19.19
N GLU A 87 -34.89 -17.03 -19.31
CA GLU A 87 -35.58 -17.25 -20.58
C GLU A 87 -36.30 -15.98 -21.03
N ARG A 88 -36.23 -15.69 -22.33
CA ARG A 88 -36.91 -14.54 -22.90
C ARG A 88 -38.42 -14.81 -22.75
N PRO A 89 -39.20 -13.94 -22.09
CA PRO A 89 -40.64 -14.11 -22.05
C PRO A 89 -41.19 -14.13 -23.48
N ALA A 90 -42.19 -14.97 -23.74
CA ALA A 90 -42.83 -15.03 -25.05
C ALA A 90 -43.31 -13.62 -25.42
N GLN A 91 -42.83 -13.10 -26.55
CA GLN A 91 -43.24 -11.80 -27.08
C GLN A 91 -44.77 -11.86 -27.29
N PRO A 92 -45.58 -11.01 -26.61
CA PRO A 92 -47.01 -10.98 -26.89
C PRO A 92 -47.20 -10.25 -28.22
N GLY A 93 -47.37 -11.03 -29.29
CA GLY A 93 -47.57 -10.55 -30.66
C GLY A 93 -46.63 -11.27 -31.62
N GLY A 94 -47.13 -12.37 -32.20
CA GLY A 94 -46.48 -13.09 -33.30
C GLY A 94 -46.55 -12.35 -34.62
#